data_AF-A0A7C5P2I5-F1
#
_entry.id   AF-A0A7C5P2I5-F1
#
_cell.length_a   1.000
_cell.length_b   1.000
_cell.length_c   1.000
_cell.angle_alpha   90.00
_cell.angle_beta   90.00
_cell.angle_gamma   90.00
#
_symmetry.space_group_name_H-M   'P 1'
#
loop_
_entity.id
_entity.type
_entity.pdbx_description
1 polymer ?
#
loop_
_entity_poly.entity_id
_entity_poly.type
_entity_poly.pdbx_seq_one_letter_code
_entity_poly.pdbx_strand_id
1 'polypeptide(L)'
;MRAEVRKGYLFQPQSVLTLQGLIERVLETEGISKEDIESQREKMRLFEEFLSIPDEHLKPFVDEHDEQLDATFFQLASLALQSTRDPKAREAAASRLERAIEWSTFGQRLKAQEQELKAATESLQALSEKGLTREGLLELFLQAPNHERVVALVNLTRPALDYLFFQQLSERIDAAAGEEKQRLETLRGQILEVTQEIDRMQQARAAQAAALLRSLLEAPDLDEALRQAMPLIDDLFLGTLQANLQVAEERGNGEALERLRQIDQRLRAILRDSLPPGLRFVQQILEQEDPQAAEEILRAEPERIDDEVLNSLMATAQRLEDSGDKESAQRVRDLYKLALKLSMGAKMGQPKS
;
A
#
# COMPACT_ATOMS: atom_id res chain seq x y z
N MET A 1 41.95 27.70 -56.43
CA MET A 1 41.06 26.55 -56.22
C MET A 1 41.83 25.50 -55.45
N ARG A 2 41.55 25.35 -54.14
CA ARG A 2 42.16 24.32 -53.28
C ARG A 2 41.08 23.27 -53.00
N ALA A 3 41.41 22.03 -53.31
CA ALA A 3 40.54 20.88 -53.11
C ALA A 3 40.32 20.62 -51.61
N GLU A 4 39.05 20.48 -51.24
CA GLU A 4 38.61 20.00 -49.93
C GLU A 4 39.06 18.55 -49.72
N VAL A 5 39.83 18.32 -48.67
CA VAL A 5 40.10 16.98 -48.14
C VAL A 5 39.17 16.78 -46.94
N ARG A 6 38.11 15.98 -47.14
CA ARG A 6 37.22 15.52 -46.06
C ARG A 6 37.98 14.51 -45.20
N LYS A 7 38.26 14.86 -43.94
CA LYS A 7 38.77 13.92 -42.94
C LYS A 7 37.61 13.04 -42.47
N GLY A 8 37.56 11.80 -42.94
CA GLY A 8 36.74 10.75 -42.36
C GLY A 8 37.28 10.40 -40.97
N TYR A 9 36.59 10.84 -39.92
CA TYR A 9 36.78 10.27 -38.60
C TYR A 9 36.18 8.87 -38.61
N LEU A 10 37.07 7.87 -38.55
CA LEU A 10 36.72 6.48 -38.33
C LEU A 10 35.87 6.39 -37.06
N PHE A 11 34.62 5.98 -37.21
CA PHE A 11 33.85 5.36 -36.14
C PHE A 11 34.55 4.06 -35.78
N GLN A 12 35.17 4.00 -34.60
CA GLN A 12 35.48 2.73 -33.96
C GLN A 12 34.14 2.16 -33.45
N PRO A 13 33.69 0.99 -33.92
CA PRO A 13 32.50 0.37 -33.36
C PRO A 13 32.85 -0.06 -31.93
N GLN A 14 32.23 0.56 -30.94
CA GLN A 14 32.21 0.01 -29.59
C GLN A 14 31.43 -1.31 -29.65
N SER A 15 32.12 -2.42 -29.37
CA SER A 15 31.52 -3.73 -29.17
C SER A 15 30.71 -3.69 -27.88
N VAL A 16 29.44 -3.30 -27.95
CA VAL A 16 28.54 -3.35 -26.79
C VAL A 16 27.22 -3.92 -27.25
N LEU A 17 27.12 -5.24 -27.18
CA LEU A 17 25.87 -6.01 -27.26
C LEU A 17 26.18 -7.42 -26.74
N THR A 18 26.60 -7.50 -25.47
CA THR A 18 26.42 -8.74 -24.71
C THR A 18 24.95 -8.80 -24.29
N LEU A 19 24.38 -10.00 -24.17
CA LEU A 19 23.00 -10.20 -23.72
C LEU A 19 22.73 -9.49 -22.37
N GLN A 20 23.77 -9.40 -21.54
CA GLN A 20 23.76 -8.71 -20.25
C GLN A 20 23.59 -7.19 -20.40
N GLY A 21 24.26 -6.55 -21.36
CA GLY A 21 24.10 -5.11 -21.64
C GLY A 21 22.73 -4.72 -22.24
N LEU A 22 22.01 -5.69 -22.83
CA LEU A 22 20.63 -5.48 -23.29
C LEU A 22 19.62 -5.51 -22.13
N ILE A 23 19.77 -6.47 -21.21
CA ILE A 23 18.94 -6.58 -20.00
C ILE A 23 19.12 -5.34 -19.12
N GLU A 24 20.36 -4.90 -18.94
CA GLU A 24 20.71 -3.69 -18.20
C GLU A 24 20.00 -2.44 -18.73
N ARG A 25 19.91 -2.28 -20.06
CA ARG A 25 19.32 -1.10 -20.68
C ARG A 25 17.79 -1.08 -20.64
N VAL A 26 17.16 -2.26 -20.56
CA VAL A 26 15.70 -2.41 -20.35
C VAL A 26 15.34 -2.09 -18.89
N LEU A 27 16.16 -2.52 -17.92
CA LEU A 27 15.92 -2.27 -16.50
C LEU A 27 16.18 -0.79 -16.12
N GLU A 28 17.16 -0.13 -16.75
CA GLU A 28 17.39 1.32 -16.61
C GLU A 28 16.19 2.14 -17.12
N THR A 29 15.52 1.70 -18.19
CA THR A 29 14.28 2.34 -18.68
C THR A 29 13.07 2.14 -17.76
N GLU A 30 13.11 1.16 -16.87
CA GLU A 30 12.12 0.91 -15.81
C GLU A 30 12.52 1.57 -14.47
N GLY A 31 13.62 2.33 -14.45
CA GLY A 31 14.10 3.07 -13.28
C GLY A 31 14.93 2.26 -12.29
N ILE A 32 15.37 1.04 -12.65
CA ILE A 32 16.21 0.18 -11.82
C ILE A 32 17.67 0.32 -12.28
N SER A 33 18.57 0.80 -11.42
CA SER A 33 19.97 0.99 -11.80
C SER A 33 20.75 -0.34 -11.74
N LYS A 34 21.91 -0.40 -12.42
CA LYS A 34 22.82 -1.54 -12.33
C LYS A 34 23.30 -1.81 -10.91
N GLU A 35 23.53 -0.74 -10.15
CA GLU A 35 23.96 -0.80 -8.76
C GLU A 35 22.87 -1.44 -7.89
N ASP A 36 21.59 -1.14 -8.15
CA ASP A 36 20.47 -1.76 -7.44
C ASP A 36 20.38 -3.26 -7.70
N ILE A 37 20.62 -3.68 -8.95
CA ILE A 37 20.60 -5.11 -9.33
C ILE A 37 21.77 -5.86 -8.67
N GLU A 38 22.96 -5.27 -8.64
CA GLU A 38 24.12 -5.87 -8.00
C GLU A 38 23.93 -5.99 -6.48
N SER A 39 23.43 -4.93 -5.84
CA SER A 39 23.07 -4.94 -4.41
C SER A 39 22.04 -6.02 -4.07
N GLN A 40 20.98 -6.16 -4.88
CA GLN A 40 19.98 -7.21 -4.69
C GLN A 40 20.58 -8.62 -4.86
N ARG A 41 21.50 -8.83 -5.82
CA ARG A 41 22.18 -10.11 -6.00
C ARG A 41 23.08 -10.46 -4.82
N GLU A 42 23.79 -9.49 -4.27
CA GLU A 42 24.63 -9.69 -3.07
C GLU A 42 23.78 -10.10 -1.88
N LYS A 43 22.64 -9.43 -1.64
CA LYS A 43 21.70 -9.79 -0.57
C LYS A 43 21.10 -11.19 -0.75
N MET A 44 20.82 -11.60 -1.98
CA MET A 44 20.37 -12.96 -2.27
C MET A 44 21.45 -14.01 -1.97
N ARG A 45 22.73 -13.75 -2.29
CA ARG A 45 23.83 -14.64 -1.91
C ARG A 45 24.00 -14.73 -0.40
N LEU A 46 23.92 -13.59 0.28
CA LEU A 46 23.96 -13.54 1.74
C LEU A 46 22.82 -14.38 2.36
N PHE A 47 21.62 -14.33 1.76
CA PHE A 47 20.49 -15.14 2.20
C PHE A 47 20.73 -16.64 1.98
N GLU A 48 21.28 -17.04 0.84
CA GLU A 48 21.66 -18.44 0.58
C GLU A 48 22.69 -18.96 1.60
N GLU A 49 23.71 -18.15 1.90
CA GLU A 49 24.71 -18.45 2.91
C GLU A 49 24.08 -18.60 4.30
N PHE A 50 23.25 -17.62 4.70
CA PHE A 50 22.47 -17.63 5.94
C PHE A 50 21.60 -18.89 6.12
N LEU A 51 21.04 -19.43 5.04
CA LEU A 51 20.28 -20.69 5.09
C LEU A 51 21.18 -21.93 5.22
N SER A 52 22.41 -21.86 4.74
CA SER A 52 23.34 -23.00 4.70
C SER A 52 24.15 -23.20 5.98
N ILE A 53 24.35 -22.14 6.78
CA ILE A 53 25.17 -22.22 7.99
C ILE A 53 24.50 -23.06 9.10
N PRO A 54 25.28 -23.75 9.95
CA PRO A 54 24.75 -24.41 11.14
C PRO A 54 24.09 -23.43 12.13
N ASP A 55 23.08 -23.89 12.87
CA ASP A 55 22.31 -23.06 13.82
C ASP A 55 23.19 -22.38 14.90
N GLU A 56 24.27 -23.06 15.31
CA GLU A 56 25.26 -22.53 16.27
C GLU A 56 26.05 -21.32 15.75
N HIS A 57 26.13 -21.14 14.43
CA HIS A 57 26.79 -20.01 13.79
C HIS A 57 25.82 -18.89 13.38
N LEU A 58 24.52 -19.07 13.59
CA LEU A 58 23.50 -18.12 13.15
C LEU A 58 23.64 -16.75 13.82
N LYS A 59 23.87 -16.71 15.14
CA LYS A 59 24.04 -15.45 15.89
C LYS A 59 25.32 -14.71 15.50
N PRO A 60 26.51 -15.36 15.48
CA PRO A 60 27.73 -14.73 14.97
C PRO A 60 27.59 -14.18 13.55
N PHE A 61 26.92 -14.92 12.66
CA PHE A 61 26.67 -14.47 11.29
C PHE A 61 25.80 -13.20 11.25
N VAL A 62 24.74 -13.15 12.05
CA VAL A 62 23.90 -11.94 12.15
C VAL A 62 24.70 -10.75 12.67
N ASP A 63 25.59 -10.96 13.63
CA ASP A 63 26.44 -9.89 14.19
C ASP A 63 27.48 -9.39 13.18
N GLU A 64 28.05 -10.28 12.38
CA GLU A 64 29.05 -9.94 11.35
C GLU A 64 28.42 -9.20 10.17
N HIS A 65 27.20 -9.56 9.79
CA HIS A 65 26.49 -9.02 8.63
C HIS A 65 25.39 -8.02 8.97
N ASP A 66 25.36 -7.50 10.21
CA ASP A 66 24.25 -6.70 10.74
C ASP A 66 23.86 -5.51 9.84
N GLU A 67 24.85 -4.81 9.26
CA GLU A 67 24.61 -3.68 8.35
C GLU A 67 23.94 -4.09 7.03
N GLN A 68 24.14 -5.33 6.59
CA GLN A 68 23.57 -5.89 5.36
C GLN A 68 22.17 -6.46 5.58
N LEU A 69 21.78 -6.73 6.82
CA LEU A 69 20.47 -7.23 7.23
C LEU A 69 19.46 -6.08 7.34
N ASP A 70 19.20 -5.41 6.22
CA ASP A 70 18.28 -4.28 6.13
C ASP A 70 16.89 -4.67 5.59
N ALA A 71 16.00 -3.68 5.43
CA ALA A 71 14.65 -3.88 4.91
C ALA A 71 14.62 -4.63 3.57
N THR A 72 15.57 -4.34 2.67
CA THR A 72 15.62 -4.97 1.35
C THR A 72 16.03 -6.44 1.47
N PHE A 73 16.99 -6.76 2.35
CA PHE A 73 17.37 -8.15 2.61
C PHE A 73 16.16 -8.97 3.08
N PHE A 74 15.45 -8.50 4.11
CA PHE A 74 14.30 -9.23 4.67
C PHE A 74 13.13 -9.32 3.68
N GLN A 75 12.92 -8.30 2.84
CA GLN A 75 11.91 -8.34 1.79
C GLN A 75 12.23 -9.41 0.73
N LEU A 76 13.47 -9.44 0.24
CA LEU A 76 13.92 -10.44 -0.74
C LEU A 76 13.88 -11.86 -0.15
N ALA A 77 14.30 -12.02 1.10
CA ALA A 77 14.23 -13.29 1.81
C ALA A 77 12.78 -13.79 1.94
N SER A 78 11.84 -12.91 2.25
CA SER A 78 10.41 -13.24 2.33
C SER A 78 9.84 -13.70 0.97
N LEU A 79 10.19 -13.01 -0.12
CA LEU A 79 9.81 -13.40 -1.48
C LEU A 79 10.37 -14.79 -1.86
N ALA A 80 11.63 -15.07 -1.47
CA ALA A 80 12.26 -16.36 -1.70
C ALA A 80 11.59 -17.49 -0.88
N LEU A 81 11.19 -17.22 0.36
CA LEU A 81 10.44 -18.16 1.19
C LEU A 81 9.07 -18.52 0.58
N GLN A 82 8.35 -17.52 0.08
CA GLN A 82 7.07 -17.74 -0.59
C GLN A 82 7.22 -18.65 -1.82
N SER A 83 8.36 -18.56 -2.50
CA SER A 83 8.69 -19.37 -3.69
C SER A 83 9.19 -20.79 -3.35
N THR A 84 9.57 -21.06 -2.10
CA THR A 84 10.04 -22.37 -1.64
C THR A 84 8.90 -23.37 -1.61
N ARG A 85 9.02 -24.51 -2.31
CA ARG A 85 7.93 -25.51 -2.42
C ARG A 85 7.83 -26.45 -1.22
N ASP A 86 8.95 -26.78 -0.57
CA ASP A 86 8.98 -27.69 0.57
C ASP A 86 8.51 -26.96 1.85
N PRO A 87 7.38 -27.37 2.46
CA PRO A 87 6.87 -26.75 3.68
C PRO A 87 7.84 -26.79 4.86
N LYS A 88 8.62 -27.88 5.02
CA LYS A 88 9.56 -28.01 6.13
C LYS A 88 10.75 -27.10 5.98
N ALA A 89 11.30 -27.03 4.76
CA ALA A 89 12.38 -26.10 4.44
C ALA A 89 11.93 -24.64 4.61
N ARG A 90 10.70 -24.32 4.19
CA ARG A 90 10.12 -23.00 4.37
C ARG A 90 9.97 -22.62 5.84
N GLU A 91 9.44 -23.52 6.68
CA GLU A 91 9.27 -23.28 8.11
C GLU A 91 10.60 -23.10 8.84
N ALA A 92 11.60 -23.94 8.54
CA ALA A 92 12.94 -23.83 9.13
C ALA A 92 13.61 -22.49 8.76
N ALA A 93 13.50 -22.09 7.49
CA ALA A 93 14.07 -20.84 7.00
C ALA A 93 13.32 -19.60 7.56
N ALA A 94 12.00 -19.68 7.74
CA ALA A 94 11.22 -18.64 8.42
C ALA A 94 11.66 -18.46 9.88
N SER A 95 11.81 -19.56 10.64
CA SER A 95 12.28 -19.51 12.03
C SER A 95 13.71 -18.95 12.16
N ARG A 96 14.57 -19.20 11.17
CA ARG A 96 15.90 -18.56 11.11
C ARG A 96 15.78 -17.05 10.91
N LEU A 97 14.98 -16.60 9.94
CA LEU A 97 14.77 -15.17 9.69
C LEU A 97 14.17 -14.46 10.90
N GLU A 98 13.22 -15.07 11.62
CA GLU A 98 12.67 -14.50 12.85
C GLU A 98 13.76 -14.23 13.90
N ARG A 99 14.68 -15.19 14.11
CA ARG A 99 15.84 -15.00 15.01
C ARG A 99 16.78 -13.90 14.51
N ALA A 100 17.02 -13.83 13.21
CA ALA A 100 17.85 -12.76 12.63
C ALA A 100 17.21 -11.37 12.80
N ILE A 101 15.90 -11.25 12.66
CA ILE A 101 15.17 -10.02 13.00
C ILE A 101 15.37 -9.70 14.48
N GLU A 102 15.16 -10.66 15.38
CA GLU A 102 15.30 -10.43 16.82
C GLU A 102 16.70 -9.94 17.22
N TRP A 103 17.75 -10.47 16.59
CA TRP A 103 19.13 -10.17 16.94
C TRP A 103 19.72 -8.96 16.23
N SER A 104 19.28 -8.67 15.00
CA SER A 104 19.82 -7.57 14.19
C SER A 104 19.43 -6.19 14.74
N THR A 105 20.29 -5.20 14.50
CA THR A 105 19.99 -3.78 14.75
C THR A 105 18.77 -3.33 13.95
N PHE A 106 18.56 -3.89 12.76
CA PHE A 106 17.35 -3.61 11.97
C PHE A 106 16.07 -4.03 12.68
N GLY A 107 15.98 -5.28 13.16
CA GLY A 107 14.76 -5.74 13.83
C GLY A 107 14.57 -5.13 15.22
N GLN A 108 15.66 -4.80 15.93
CA GLN A 108 15.56 -3.98 17.16
C GLN A 108 14.98 -2.59 16.88
N ARG A 109 15.43 -1.91 15.82
CA ARG A 109 14.86 -0.62 15.38
C ARG A 109 13.40 -0.77 14.96
N LEU A 110 13.05 -1.83 14.24
CA LEU A 110 11.66 -2.09 13.85
C LEU A 110 10.75 -2.24 15.06
N LYS A 111 11.16 -3.04 16.06
CA LYS A 111 10.43 -3.23 17.30
C LYS A 111 10.30 -1.92 18.10
N ALA A 112 11.35 -1.11 18.16
CA ALA A 112 11.30 0.19 18.79
C ALA A 112 10.31 1.12 18.07
N GLN A 113 10.33 1.17 16.73
CA GLN A 113 9.37 1.94 15.94
C GLN A 113 7.93 1.49 16.18
N GLU A 114 7.65 0.19 16.25
CA GLU A 114 6.31 -0.32 16.56
C GLU A 114 5.83 0.10 17.96
N GLN A 115 6.72 0.03 18.95
CA GLN A 115 6.42 0.47 20.32
C GLN A 115 6.13 1.98 20.37
N GLU A 116 6.94 2.78 19.68
CA GLU A 116 6.76 4.22 19.62
C GLU A 116 5.52 4.63 18.82
N LEU A 117 5.16 3.88 17.76
CA LEU A 117 3.92 4.07 17.02
C LEU A 117 2.69 3.81 17.89
N LYS A 118 2.71 2.72 18.67
CA LYS A 118 1.64 2.41 19.62
C LYS A 118 1.51 3.52 20.66
N ALA A 119 2.63 3.93 21.26
CA ALA A 119 2.62 4.97 22.28
C ALA A 119 2.23 6.36 21.72
N ALA A 120 2.60 6.67 20.47
CA ALA A 120 2.15 7.86 19.76
C ALA A 120 0.63 7.84 19.56
N THR A 121 0.08 6.71 19.12
CA THR A 121 -1.36 6.51 18.93
C THR A 121 -2.12 6.70 20.24
N GLU A 122 -1.68 6.07 21.33
CA GLU A 122 -2.28 6.22 22.67
C GLU A 122 -2.22 7.68 23.15
N SER A 123 -1.08 8.36 22.95
CA SER A 123 -0.90 9.76 23.33
C SER A 123 -1.83 10.69 22.56
N LEU A 124 -2.01 10.44 21.26
CA LEU A 124 -2.93 11.21 20.41
C LEU A 124 -4.40 10.96 20.75
N GLN A 125 -4.77 9.71 21.06
CA GLN A 125 -6.13 9.39 21.54
C GLN A 125 -6.44 10.12 22.84
N ALA A 126 -5.53 10.05 23.82
CA ALA A 126 -5.68 10.75 25.10
C ALA A 126 -5.73 12.29 24.94
N LEU A 127 -5.03 12.85 23.95
CA LEU A 127 -5.14 14.27 23.60
C LEU A 127 -6.48 14.58 22.94
N SER A 128 -6.95 13.73 22.03
CA SER A 128 -8.23 13.90 21.34
C SER A 128 -9.42 13.94 22.31
N GLU A 129 -9.41 13.12 23.36
CA GLU A 129 -10.44 13.14 24.42
C GLU A 129 -10.54 14.48 25.15
N LYS A 130 -9.43 15.22 25.23
CA LYS A 130 -9.35 16.54 25.88
C LYS A 130 -9.62 17.69 24.92
N GLY A 131 -9.76 17.40 23.63
CA GLY A 131 -9.81 18.37 22.53
C GLY A 131 -8.46 18.47 21.83
N LEU A 132 -8.40 17.96 20.60
CA LEU A 132 -7.21 18.04 19.75
C LEU A 132 -6.99 19.49 19.29
N THR A 133 -6.06 20.19 19.95
CA THR A 133 -5.61 21.54 19.57
C THR A 133 -4.19 21.49 19.01
N ARG A 134 -3.81 22.52 18.25
CA ARG A 134 -2.46 22.63 17.69
C ARG A 134 -1.41 22.80 18.78
N GLU A 135 -1.75 23.55 19.83
CA GLU A 135 -0.91 23.72 21.01
C GLU A 135 -0.72 22.38 21.74
N GLY A 136 -1.80 21.60 21.91
CA GLY A 136 -1.72 20.27 22.50
C GLY A 136 -0.86 19.32 21.67
N LEU A 137 -0.96 19.40 20.34
CA LEU A 137 -0.11 18.61 19.45
C LEU A 137 1.37 19.02 19.56
N LEU A 138 1.66 20.32 19.61
CA LEU A 138 3.02 20.82 19.83
C LEU A 138 3.60 20.27 21.13
N GLU A 139 2.85 20.31 22.23
CA GLU A 139 3.28 19.74 23.51
C GLU A 139 3.60 18.23 23.43
N LEU A 140 2.85 17.45 22.63
CA LEU A 140 3.19 16.04 22.39
C LEU A 140 4.55 15.87 21.70
N PHE A 141 4.85 16.71 20.70
CA PHE A 141 6.17 16.69 20.05
C PHE A 141 7.29 17.11 21.00
N LEU A 142 7.04 18.13 21.84
CA LEU A 142 7.99 18.58 22.86
C LEU A 142 8.28 17.51 23.92
N GLN A 143 7.34 16.59 24.16
CA GLN A 143 7.48 15.49 25.11
C GLN A 143 7.95 14.18 24.48
N ALA A 144 8.21 14.15 23.16
CA ALA A 144 8.70 12.97 22.48
C ALA A 144 10.06 12.54 23.06
N PRO A 145 10.21 11.28 23.54
CA PRO A 145 11.42 10.83 24.21
C PRO A 145 12.57 10.53 23.26
N ASN A 146 12.28 10.27 21.97
CA ASN A 146 13.24 9.87 20.96
C ASN A 146 12.76 10.25 19.55
N HIS A 147 13.63 10.02 18.57
CA HIS A 147 13.36 10.33 17.16
C HIS A 147 12.22 9.48 16.59
N GLU A 148 12.15 8.21 16.97
CA GLU A 148 11.13 7.25 16.52
C GLU A 148 9.73 7.70 16.94
N ARG A 149 9.56 8.27 18.15
CA ARG A 149 8.31 8.91 18.56
C ARG A 149 7.96 10.09 17.68
N VAL A 150 8.94 10.94 17.35
CA VAL A 150 8.71 12.10 16.46
C VAL A 150 8.24 11.61 15.10
N VAL A 151 8.92 10.64 14.50
CA VAL A 151 8.54 10.03 13.21
C VAL A 151 7.12 9.48 13.26
N ALA A 152 6.77 8.73 14.32
CA ALA A 152 5.43 8.20 14.49
C ALA A 152 4.36 9.30 14.58
N LEU A 153 4.60 10.33 15.39
CA LEU A 153 3.68 11.47 15.54
C LEU A 153 3.53 12.24 14.21
N VAL A 154 4.62 12.47 13.46
CA VAL A 154 4.55 13.13 12.15
C VAL A 154 3.68 12.33 11.18
N ASN A 155 3.90 11.02 11.07
CA ASN A 155 3.11 10.17 10.18
C ASN A 155 1.62 10.19 10.52
N LEU A 156 1.27 10.20 11.81
CA LEU A 156 -0.12 10.20 12.27
C LEU A 156 -0.79 11.57 12.19
N THR A 157 -0.03 12.67 12.21
CA THR A 157 -0.57 14.02 12.35
C THR A 157 -0.18 14.98 11.24
N ARG A 158 0.42 14.48 10.15
CA ARG A 158 0.89 15.28 9.01
C ARG A 158 -0.08 16.39 8.58
N PRO A 159 -1.40 16.18 8.43
CA PRO A 159 -2.33 17.25 8.03
C PRO A 159 -2.36 18.47 8.98
N ALA A 160 -2.02 18.28 10.25
CA ALA A 160 -1.99 19.33 11.26
C ALA A 160 -0.63 20.05 11.37
N LEU A 161 0.42 19.53 10.71
CA LEU A 161 1.77 20.11 10.67
C LEU A 161 1.87 21.16 9.57
N ASP A 162 1.07 22.21 9.72
CA ASP A 162 0.98 23.31 8.77
C ASP A 162 1.93 24.48 9.13
N TYR A 163 1.86 25.56 8.35
CA TYR A 163 2.65 26.76 8.61
C TYR A 163 2.47 27.30 10.03
N LEU A 164 1.25 27.27 10.57
CA LEU A 164 0.96 27.78 11.91
C LEU A 164 1.61 26.91 12.99
N PHE A 165 1.65 25.59 12.82
CA PHE A 165 2.38 24.70 13.72
C PHE A 165 3.87 25.06 13.78
N PHE A 166 4.51 25.21 12.62
CA PHE A 166 5.93 25.58 12.59
C PHE A 166 6.20 27.01 13.09
N GLN A 167 5.23 27.92 12.94
CA GLN A 167 5.31 29.24 13.55
C GLN A 167 5.32 29.14 15.08
N GLN A 168 4.41 28.37 15.68
CA GLN A 168 4.36 28.18 17.13
C GLN A 168 5.63 27.52 17.67
N LEU A 169 6.17 26.52 16.96
CA LEU A 169 7.44 25.91 17.32
C LEU A 169 8.61 26.92 17.24
N SER A 170 8.60 27.81 16.25
CA SER A 170 9.61 28.87 16.11
C SER A 170 9.54 29.87 17.26
N GLU A 171 8.34 30.28 17.66
CA GLU A 171 8.13 31.14 18.84
C GLU A 171 8.65 30.47 20.12
N ARG A 172 8.50 29.14 20.26
CA ARG A 172 9.03 28.39 21.40
C ARG A 172 10.56 28.32 21.40
N ILE A 173 11.17 28.17 20.23
CA ILE A 173 12.63 28.19 20.03
C ILE A 173 13.21 29.56 20.39
N ASP A 174 12.58 30.64 19.93
CA ASP A 174 13.03 32.01 20.18
C ASP A 174 12.96 32.40 21.67
N ALA A 175 12.00 31.83 22.40
CA ALA A 175 11.87 32.00 23.84
C ALA A 175 12.85 31.12 24.67
N ALA A 176 13.49 30.13 24.05
CA ALA A 176 14.42 29.22 24.71
C ALA A 176 15.87 29.72 24.62
N ALA A 177 16.74 29.22 25.50
CA ALA A 177 18.17 29.54 25.49
C ALA A 177 19.01 28.30 25.84
N GLY A 178 20.28 28.31 25.44
CA GLY A 178 21.23 27.24 25.75
C GLY A 178 20.84 25.89 25.16
N GLU A 179 21.00 24.82 25.93
CA GLU A 179 20.74 23.44 25.51
C GLU A 179 19.29 23.21 25.07
N GLU A 180 18.31 23.85 25.74
CA GLU A 180 16.90 23.70 25.37
C GLU A 180 16.63 24.29 23.98
N LYS A 181 17.23 25.44 23.66
CA LYS A 181 17.10 26.02 22.31
C LYS A 181 17.63 25.05 21.25
N GLN A 182 18.81 24.47 21.48
CA GLN A 182 19.42 23.51 20.57
C GLN A 182 18.59 22.23 20.42
N ARG A 183 17.98 21.74 21.51
CA ARG A 183 17.06 20.61 21.50
C ARG A 183 15.82 20.90 20.62
N LEU A 184 15.21 22.07 20.78
CA LEU A 184 14.03 22.46 19.99
C LEU A 184 14.36 22.71 18.51
N GLU A 185 15.53 23.27 18.21
CA GLU A 185 16.03 23.39 16.83
C GLU A 185 16.22 22.02 16.18
N THR A 186 16.77 21.05 16.93
CA THR A 186 16.93 19.67 16.47
C THR A 186 15.58 19.01 16.21
N LEU A 187 14.62 19.16 17.13
CA LEU A 187 13.25 18.66 16.98
C LEU A 187 12.57 19.26 15.73
N ARG A 188 12.71 20.57 15.51
CA ARG A 188 12.17 21.24 14.32
C ARG A 188 12.78 20.67 13.04
N GLY A 189 14.09 20.43 13.03
CA GLY A 189 14.78 19.79 11.91
C GLY A 189 14.21 18.41 11.59
N GLN A 190 14.06 17.56 12.61
CA GLN A 190 13.50 16.22 12.46
C GLN A 190 12.06 16.24 11.94
N ILE A 191 11.20 17.09 12.49
CA ILE A 191 9.81 17.22 12.04
C ILE A 191 9.78 17.66 10.56
N LEU A 192 10.59 18.64 10.18
CA LEU A 192 10.66 19.15 8.81
C LEU A 192 11.15 18.09 7.82
N GLU A 193 12.18 17.33 8.18
CA GLU A 193 12.74 16.26 7.34
C GLU A 193 11.68 15.20 7.04
N VAL A 194 11.08 14.61 8.07
CA VAL A 194 10.04 13.58 7.92
C VAL A 194 8.81 14.12 7.19
N THR A 195 8.40 15.36 7.47
CA THR A 195 7.28 16.02 6.76
C THR A 195 7.57 16.15 5.27
N GLN A 196 8.78 16.56 4.91
CA GLN A 196 9.19 16.71 3.51
C GLN A 196 9.25 15.36 2.78
N GLU A 197 9.71 14.30 3.44
CA GLU A 197 9.73 12.96 2.86
C GLU A 197 8.32 12.47 2.55
N ILE A 198 7.41 12.57 3.52
CA ILE A 198 5.99 12.23 3.33
C ILE A 198 5.40 13.04 2.18
N ASP A 199 5.65 14.35 2.14
CA ASP A 199 5.12 15.22 1.09
C ASP A 199 5.64 14.84 -0.29
N ARG A 200 6.94 14.55 -0.43
CA ARG A 200 7.53 14.11 -1.69
C ARG A 200 6.91 12.79 -2.16
N MET A 201 6.74 11.82 -1.25
CA MET A 201 6.11 10.54 -1.58
C MET A 201 4.67 10.74 -2.05
N GLN A 202 3.89 11.58 -1.38
CA GLN A 202 2.50 11.85 -1.77
C GLN A 202 2.42 12.61 -3.10
N GLN A 203 3.31 13.56 -3.34
CA GLN A 203 3.40 14.26 -4.63
C GLN A 203 3.77 13.29 -5.77
N ALA A 204 4.71 12.38 -5.54
CA ALA A 204 5.10 11.37 -6.53
C ALA A 204 3.92 10.44 -6.87
N ARG A 205 3.19 9.96 -5.85
CA ARG A 205 1.99 9.13 -6.06
C ARG A 205 0.89 9.88 -6.81
N ALA A 206 0.63 11.13 -6.45
CA ALA A 206 -0.35 11.96 -7.14
C ALA A 206 0.04 12.21 -8.61
N ALA A 207 1.32 12.47 -8.87
CA ALA A 207 1.84 12.62 -10.23
C ALA A 207 1.69 11.33 -11.05
N GLN A 208 1.96 10.17 -10.44
CA GLN A 208 1.79 8.85 -11.06
C GLN A 208 0.31 8.59 -11.40
N ALA A 209 -0.60 8.83 -10.48
CA ALA A 209 -2.05 8.69 -10.71
C ALA A 209 -2.54 9.61 -11.83
N ALA A 210 -2.09 10.87 -11.85
CA ALA A 210 -2.45 11.82 -12.90
C ALA A 210 -1.87 11.44 -14.27
N ALA A 211 -0.63 10.92 -14.32
CA ALA A 211 -0.01 10.42 -15.54
C ALA A 211 -0.74 9.19 -16.08
N LEU A 212 -1.15 8.27 -15.21
CA LEU A 212 -1.94 7.10 -15.57
C LEU A 212 -3.31 7.49 -16.13
N LEU A 213 -4.00 8.47 -15.51
CA LEU A 213 -5.29 8.92 -16.02
C LEU A 213 -5.15 9.55 -17.41
N ARG A 214 -4.09 10.32 -17.63
CA ARG A 214 -3.79 10.91 -18.94
C ARG A 214 -3.54 9.85 -20.00
N SER A 215 -2.75 8.82 -19.69
CA SER A 215 -2.49 7.74 -20.65
C SER A 215 -3.76 6.98 -21.02
N LEU A 216 -4.69 6.76 -20.07
CA LEU A 216 -5.99 6.12 -20.33
C LEU A 216 -6.93 7.00 -21.17
N LEU A 217 -6.91 8.31 -20.95
CA LEU A 217 -7.66 9.26 -21.77
C LEU A 217 -7.20 9.22 -23.24
N GLU A 218 -5.89 9.17 -23.47
CA GLU A 218 -5.26 9.15 -24.79
C GLU A 218 -5.20 7.75 -25.44
N ALA A 219 -5.51 6.69 -24.69
CA ALA A 219 -5.39 5.31 -25.16
C ALA A 219 -6.32 5.01 -26.35
N PRO A 220 -5.81 4.51 -27.49
CA PRO A 220 -6.65 4.09 -28.61
C PRO A 220 -7.56 2.91 -28.26
N ASP A 221 -7.00 1.93 -27.54
CA ASP A 221 -7.73 0.78 -26.99
C ASP A 221 -7.82 0.93 -25.48
N LEU A 222 -9.01 1.32 -25.00
CA LEU A 222 -9.24 1.54 -23.57
C LEU A 222 -9.30 0.23 -22.78
N ASP A 223 -9.78 -0.86 -23.38
CA ASP A 223 -9.93 -2.13 -22.68
C ASP A 223 -8.57 -2.73 -22.36
N GLU A 224 -7.67 -2.73 -23.35
CA GLU A 224 -6.32 -3.24 -23.15
C GLU A 224 -5.51 -2.34 -22.22
N ALA A 225 -5.62 -1.01 -22.37
CA ALA A 225 -4.94 -0.06 -21.48
C ALA A 225 -5.41 -0.21 -20.01
N LEU A 226 -6.71 -0.41 -19.77
CA LEU A 226 -7.23 -0.65 -18.43
C LEU A 226 -6.72 -1.96 -17.84
N ARG A 227 -6.68 -3.06 -18.61
CA ARG A 227 -6.14 -4.34 -18.12
C ARG A 227 -4.69 -4.24 -17.68
N GLN A 228 -3.86 -3.55 -18.47
CA GLN A 228 -2.44 -3.34 -18.14
C GLN A 228 -2.26 -2.40 -16.94
N ALA A 229 -3.16 -1.42 -16.81
CA ALA A 229 -3.16 -0.47 -15.71
C ALA A 229 -3.64 -1.05 -14.38
N MET A 230 -4.38 -2.17 -14.36
CA MET A 230 -5.03 -2.71 -13.15
C MET A 230 -4.12 -2.79 -11.91
N PRO A 231 -2.86 -3.25 -11.99
CA PRO A 231 -1.97 -3.29 -10.82
C PRO A 231 -1.61 -1.92 -10.24
N LEU A 232 -1.78 -0.85 -11.02
CA LEU A 232 -1.47 0.54 -10.66
C LEU A 232 -2.71 1.33 -10.23
N ILE A 233 -3.91 0.73 -10.31
CA ILE A 233 -5.16 1.38 -9.93
C ILE A 233 -5.39 1.19 -8.43
N ASP A 234 -5.16 2.26 -7.67
CA ASP A 234 -5.39 2.36 -6.24
C ASP A 234 -6.49 3.39 -5.92
N ASP A 235 -6.81 3.54 -4.63
CA ASP A 235 -7.83 4.51 -4.17
C ASP A 235 -7.49 5.96 -4.57
N LEU A 236 -6.19 6.31 -4.65
CA LEU A 236 -5.76 7.64 -5.06
C LEU A 236 -6.07 7.88 -6.54
N PHE A 237 -5.82 6.90 -7.40
CA PHE A 237 -6.23 6.95 -8.80
C PHE A 237 -7.76 7.09 -8.93
N LEU A 238 -8.54 6.29 -8.20
CA LEU A 238 -10.00 6.37 -8.22
C LEU A 238 -10.49 7.75 -7.80
N GLY A 239 -9.94 8.32 -6.72
CA GLY A 239 -10.24 9.69 -6.30
C GLY A 239 -9.87 10.73 -7.36
N THR A 240 -8.73 10.56 -8.02
CA THR A 240 -8.27 11.44 -9.11
C THR A 240 -9.23 11.40 -10.31
N LEU A 241 -9.72 10.22 -10.69
CA LEU A 241 -10.72 10.05 -11.75
C LEU A 241 -12.03 10.77 -11.41
N GLN A 242 -12.55 10.58 -10.18
CA GLN A 242 -13.78 11.24 -9.75
C GLN A 242 -13.66 12.77 -9.73
N ALA A 243 -12.53 13.30 -9.23
CA ALA A 243 -12.28 14.74 -9.24
C ALA A 243 -12.24 15.31 -10.67
N ASN A 244 -11.65 14.59 -11.63
CA ASN A 244 -11.62 15.02 -13.03
C ASN A 244 -13.00 14.92 -13.70
N LEU A 245 -13.82 13.91 -13.37
CA LEU A 245 -15.21 13.83 -13.81
C LEU A 245 -15.99 15.07 -13.38
N GLN A 246 -15.95 15.41 -12.09
CA GLN A 246 -16.63 16.59 -11.56
C GLN A 246 -16.18 17.88 -12.26
N VAL A 247 -14.86 18.08 -12.42
CA VAL A 247 -14.32 19.26 -13.11
C VAL A 247 -14.75 19.30 -14.59
N ALA A 248 -14.81 18.17 -15.27
CA ALA A 248 -15.25 18.10 -16.67
C ALA A 248 -16.75 18.40 -16.82
N GLU A 249 -17.58 17.97 -15.87
CA GLU A 249 -19.00 18.30 -15.79
C GLU A 249 -19.22 19.80 -15.57
N GLU A 250 -18.53 20.40 -14.59
CA GLU A 250 -18.61 21.83 -14.29
C GLU A 250 -18.18 22.71 -15.47
N ARG A 251 -17.17 22.27 -16.23
CA ARG A 251 -16.62 23.02 -17.38
C ARG A 251 -17.35 22.75 -18.69
N GLY A 252 -18.31 21.83 -18.73
CA GLY A 252 -19.04 21.47 -19.96
C GLY A 252 -18.15 20.87 -21.05
N ASN A 253 -17.03 20.24 -20.69
CA ASN A 253 -16.13 19.62 -21.67
C ASN A 253 -16.66 18.24 -22.11
N GLY A 254 -17.59 18.25 -23.07
CA GLY A 254 -18.33 17.05 -23.47
C GLY A 254 -17.47 15.86 -23.92
N GLU A 255 -16.38 16.09 -24.64
CA GLU A 255 -15.51 15.02 -25.14
C GLU A 255 -14.69 14.39 -24.01
N ALA A 256 -14.06 15.21 -23.17
CA ALA A 256 -13.29 14.70 -22.02
C ALA A 256 -14.21 14.02 -21.01
N LEU A 257 -15.39 14.58 -20.77
CA LEU A 257 -16.38 14.01 -19.86
C LEU A 257 -16.85 12.63 -20.32
N GLU A 258 -17.18 12.49 -21.60
CA GLU A 258 -17.60 11.21 -22.16
C GLU A 258 -16.49 10.16 -22.04
N ARG A 259 -15.25 10.55 -22.34
CA ARG A 259 -14.10 9.66 -22.20
C ARG A 259 -13.86 9.23 -20.75
N LEU A 260 -13.92 10.16 -19.81
CA LEU A 260 -13.79 9.88 -18.37
C LEU A 260 -14.90 8.96 -17.86
N ARG A 261 -16.15 9.13 -18.33
CA ARG A 261 -17.28 8.25 -17.99
C ARG A 261 -17.07 6.83 -18.52
N GLN A 262 -16.55 6.69 -19.73
CA GLN A 262 -16.20 5.38 -20.28
C GLN A 262 -15.14 4.67 -19.45
N ILE A 263 -14.11 5.41 -18.99
CA ILE A 263 -13.08 4.88 -18.09
C ILE A 263 -13.72 4.40 -16.77
N ASP A 264 -14.51 5.25 -16.11
CA ASP A 264 -15.18 4.90 -14.84
C ASP A 264 -16.10 3.68 -14.98
N GLN A 265 -16.93 3.62 -16.02
CA GLN A 265 -17.86 2.51 -16.24
C GLN A 265 -17.12 1.19 -16.48
N ARG A 266 -16.11 1.17 -17.35
CA ARG A 266 -15.32 -0.03 -17.65
C ARG A 266 -14.53 -0.48 -16.43
N LEU A 267 -13.94 0.46 -15.70
CA LEU A 267 -13.21 0.16 -14.48
C LEU A 267 -14.12 -0.46 -13.41
N ARG A 268 -15.32 0.07 -13.20
CA ARG A 268 -16.32 -0.52 -12.31
C ARG A 268 -16.72 -1.93 -12.73
N ALA A 269 -16.83 -2.19 -14.04
CA ALA A 269 -17.12 -3.53 -14.56
C ALA A 269 -15.96 -4.48 -14.24
N ILE A 270 -14.71 -4.10 -14.53
CA ILE A 270 -13.51 -4.91 -14.23
C ILE A 270 -13.40 -5.20 -12.74
N LEU A 271 -13.56 -4.18 -11.89
CA LEU A 271 -13.50 -4.34 -10.44
C LEU A 271 -14.60 -5.29 -9.93
N ARG A 272 -15.82 -5.15 -10.44
CA ARG A 272 -16.93 -6.06 -10.13
C ARG A 272 -16.60 -7.49 -10.54
N ASP A 273 -16.06 -7.69 -11.73
CA ASP A 273 -15.70 -9.02 -12.25
C ASP A 273 -14.50 -9.64 -11.50
N SER A 274 -13.64 -8.82 -10.90
CA SER A 274 -12.52 -9.28 -10.08
C SER A 274 -12.93 -9.78 -8.69
N LEU A 275 -14.13 -9.43 -8.21
CA LEU A 275 -14.65 -9.91 -6.93
C LEU A 275 -14.88 -11.43 -6.98
N PRO A 276 -14.63 -12.17 -5.89
CA PRO A 276 -15.01 -13.57 -5.79
C PRO A 276 -16.49 -13.82 -6.13
N PRO A 277 -16.84 -14.98 -6.74
CA PRO A 277 -18.22 -15.27 -7.15
C PRO A 277 -19.26 -15.14 -6.04
N GLY A 278 -18.91 -15.54 -4.80
CA GLY A 278 -19.77 -15.39 -3.63
C GLY A 278 -20.03 -13.93 -3.26
N LEU A 279 -18.98 -13.09 -3.24
CA LEU A 279 -19.11 -11.65 -2.98
C LEU A 279 -19.91 -10.92 -4.06
N ARG A 280 -19.74 -11.26 -5.35
CA ARG A 280 -20.56 -10.71 -6.43
C ARG A 280 -22.03 -11.05 -6.26
N PHE A 281 -22.33 -12.29 -5.86
CA PHE A 281 -23.71 -12.71 -5.62
C PHE A 281 -24.35 -11.94 -4.46
N VAL A 282 -23.60 -11.73 -3.38
CA VAL A 282 -24.06 -10.90 -2.25
C VAL A 282 -24.32 -9.46 -2.68
N GLN A 283 -23.43 -8.83 -3.46
CA GLN A 283 -23.68 -7.48 -3.98
C GLN A 283 -24.96 -7.42 -4.82
N GLN A 284 -25.15 -8.35 -5.75
CA GLN A 284 -26.34 -8.42 -6.60
C GLN A 284 -27.65 -8.47 -5.77
N ILE A 285 -27.65 -9.21 -4.66
CA ILE A 285 -28.80 -9.33 -3.75
C ILE A 285 -29.01 -8.02 -2.97
N LEU A 286 -27.94 -7.42 -2.46
CA LEU A 286 -28.00 -6.21 -1.63
C LEU A 286 -28.29 -4.93 -2.42
N GLU A 287 -27.95 -4.90 -3.70
CA GLU A 287 -28.29 -3.80 -4.63
C GLU A 287 -29.80 -3.73 -4.93
N GLN A 288 -30.57 -4.79 -4.67
CA GLN A 288 -32.01 -4.75 -4.86
C GLN A 288 -32.64 -3.84 -3.81
N GLU A 289 -33.37 -2.82 -4.23
CA GLU A 289 -34.14 -1.96 -3.31
C GLU A 289 -35.31 -2.73 -2.70
N ASP A 290 -36.00 -3.56 -3.50
CA ASP A 290 -37.12 -4.39 -3.06
C ASP A 290 -36.64 -5.68 -2.33
N PRO A 291 -37.03 -5.89 -1.06
CA PRO A 291 -36.74 -7.12 -0.34
C PRO A 291 -37.24 -8.39 -1.04
N GLN A 292 -38.38 -8.33 -1.75
CA GLN A 292 -38.92 -9.51 -2.44
C GLN A 292 -38.03 -9.92 -3.62
N ALA A 293 -37.54 -8.95 -4.41
CA ALA A 293 -36.60 -9.21 -5.49
C ALA A 293 -35.29 -9.84 -5.00
N ALA A 294 -34.77 -9.39 -3.85
CA ALA A 294 -33.60 -9.97 -3.21
C ALA A 294 -33.82 -11.44 -2.79
N GLU A 295 -35.00 -11.75 -2.23
CA GLU A 295 -35.36 -13.13 -1.86
C GLU A 295 -35.53 -14.04 -3.09
N GLU A 296 -36.08 -13.53 -4.18
CA GLU A 296 -36.27 -14.30 -5.43
C GLU A 296 -34.92 -14.73 -6.03
N ILE A 297 -33.93 -13.84 -6.03
CA ILE A 297 -32.56 -14.14 -6.49
C ILE A 297 -31.96 -15.28 -5.66
N LEU A 298 -32.09 -15.23 -4.34
CA LEU A 298 -31.61 -16.29 -3.44
C LEU A 298 -32.29 -17.64 -3.71
N ARG A 299 -33.60 -17.63 -3.99
CA ARG A 299 -34.37 -18.86 -4.26
C ARG A 299 -34.12 -19.43 -5.65
N ALA A 300 -33.80 -18.58 -6.63
CA ALA A 300 -33.52 -18.99 -8.00
C ALA A 300 -32.16 -19.70 -8.13
N GLU A 301 -31.19 -19.35 -7.29
CA GLU A 301 -29.81 -19.84 -7.40
C GLU A 301 -29.25 -20.41 -6.08
N PRO A 302 -29.91 -21.43 -5.46
CA PRO A 302 -29.49 -21.96 -4.16
C PRO A 302 -28.12 -22.65 -4.20
N GLU A 303 -27.71 -23.13 -5.38
CA GLU A 303 -26.41 -23.76 -5.65
C GLU A 303 -25.24 -22.77 -5.46
N ARG A 304 -25.48 -21.46 -5.59
CA ARG A 304 -24.47 -20.40 -5.43
C ARG A 304 -24.29 -19.95 -3.98
N ILE A 305 -25.09 -20.47 -3.05
CA ILE A 305 -25.04 -20.11 -1.63
C ILE A 305 -24.00 -20.99 -0.91
N ASP A 306 -22.75 -20.56 -0.96
CA ASP A 306 -21.64 -21.15 -0.24
C ASP A 306 -21.36 -20.45 1.11
N ASP A 307 -20.34 -20.94 1.82
CA ASP A 307 -19.97 -20.38 3.12
C ASP A 307 -19.43 -18.94 2.98
N GLU A 308 -18.87 -18.55 1.84
CA GLU A 308 -18.40 -17.18 1.57
C GLU A 308 -19.58 -16.20 1.48
N VAL A 309 -20.67 -16.57 0.79
CA VAL A 309 -21.93 -15.81 0.72
C VAL A 309 -22.51 -15.61 2.11
N LEU A 310 -22.60 -16.69 2.91
CA LEU A 310 -23.17 -16.65 4.26
C LEU A 310 -22.35 -15.74 5.20
N ASN A 311 -21.03 -15.89 5.18
CA ASN A 311 -20.12 -15.08 5.99
C ASN A 311 -20.19 -13.60 5.59
N SER A 312 -20.28 -13.31 4.29
CA SER A 312 -20.35 -11.94 3.76
C SER A 312 -21.65 -11.22 4.14
N LEU A 313 -22.79 -11.91 4.09
CA LEU A 313 -24.07 -11.36 4.57
C LEU A 313 -24.01 -11.07 6.08
N MET A 314 -23.47 -11.99 6.88
CA MET A 314 -23.33 -11.81 8.32
C MET A 314 -22.42 -10.61 8.67
N ALA A 315 -21.23 -10.53 8.05
CA ALA A 315 -20.29 -9.44 8.26
C ALA A 315 -20.88 -8.08 7.84
N THR A 316 -21.69 -8.05 6.78
CA THR A 316 -22.36 -6.83 6.33
C THR A 316 -23.46 -6.40 7.31
N ALA A 317 -24.26 -7.34 7.81
CA ALA A 317 -25.23 -7.04 8.86
C ALA A 317 -24.58 -6.47 10.13
N GLN A 318 -23.44 -7.03 10.55
CA GLN A 318 -22.72 -6.55 11.73
C GLN A 318 -22.20 -5.12 11.53
N ARG A 319 -21.56 -4.83 10.38
CA ARG A 319 -21.08 -3.49 10.06
C ARG A 319 -22.19 -2.43 10.08
N LEU A 320 -23.35 -2.76 9.54
CA LEU A 320 -24.51 -1.86 9.53
C LEU A 320 -25.06 -1.59 10.94
N GLU A 321 -25.04 -2.61 11.81
CA GLU A 321 -25.43 -2.45 13.21
C GLU A 321 -24.44 -1.58 13.98
N ASP A 322 -23.13 -1.80 13.76
CA ASP A 322 -22.05 -1.02 14.37
C ASP A 322 -22.08 0.45 13.89
N SER A 323 -22.51 0.70 12.65
CA SER A 323 -22.73 2.06 12.11
C SER A 323 -24.06 2.69 12.52
N GLY A 324 -24.91 1.98 13.27
CA GLY A 324 -26.20 2.46 13.77
C GLY A 324 -27.39 2.33 12.81
N ASP A 325 -27.20 1.74 11.62
CA ASP A 325 -28.27 1.47 10.64
C ASP A 325 -28.95 0.13 10.93
N LYS A 326 -29.80 0.14 11.95
CA LYS A 326 -30.50 -1.05 12.45
C LYS A 326 -31.50 -1.63 11.45
N GLU A 327 -32.10 -0.81 10.61
CA GLU A 327 -33.11 -1.24 9.64
C GLU A 327 -32.44 -2.05 8.51
N SER A 328 -31.38 -1.51 7.92
CA SER A 328 -30.61 -2.22 6.90
C SER A 328 -29.94 -3.46 7.49
N ALA A 329 -29.40 -3.39 8.71
CA ALA A 329 -28.83 -4.56 9.38
C ALA A 329 -29.85 -5.70 9.53
N GLN A 330 -31.09 -5.37 9.94
CA GLN A 330 -32.16 -6.36 10.08
C GLN A 330 -32.55 -6.98 8.74
N ARG A 331 -32.65 -6.18 7.69
CA ARG A 331 -32.90 -6.65 6.33
C ARG A 331 -31.85 -7.66 5.87
N VAL A 332 -30.57 -7.36 6.07
CA VAL A 332 -29.46 -8.27 5.69
C VAL A 332 -29.49 -9.56 6.54
N ARG A 333 -29.86 -9.49 7.83
CA ARG A 333 -30.04 -10.68 8.68
C ARG A 333 -31.13 -11.61 8.17
N ASP A 334 -32.23 -11.06 7.66
CA ASP A 334 -33.33 -11.88 7.16
C ASP A 334 -32.96 -12.56 5.83
N LEU A 335 -32.22 -11.88 4.96
CA LEU A 335 -31.59 -12.48 3.78
C LEU A 335 -30.59 -13.59 4.16
N TYR A 336 -29.76 -13.38 5.18
CA TYR A 336 -28.86 -14.42 5.70
C TYR A 336 -29.62 -15.67 6.18
N LYS A 337 -30.70 -15.50 6.97
CA LYS A 337 -31.51 -16.62 7.46
C LYS A 337 -32.14 -17.40 6.30
N LEU A 338 -32.63 -16.70 5.29
CA LEU A 338 -33.19 -17.32 4.09
C LEU A 338 -32.12 -18.09 3.32
N ALA A 339 -30.95 -17.48 3.08
CA ALA A 339 -29.83 -18.10 2.40
C ALA A 339 -29.35 -19.36 3.12
N LEU A 340 -29.22 -19.31 4.45
CA LEU A 340 -28.85 -20.45 5.28
C LEU A 340 -29.85 -21.61 5.14
N LYS A 341 -31.16 -21.30 5.19
CA LYS A 341 -32.23 -22.30 5.02
C LYS A 341 -32.17 -22.95 3.63
N LEU A 342 -31.92 -22.17 2.59
CA LEU A 342 -31.81 -22.67 1.21
C LEU A 342 -30.56 -23.53 1.02
N SER A 343 -29.41 -23.11 1.54
CA SER A 343 -28.15 -23.86 1.49
C SER A 343 -28.27 -25.22 2.20
N MET A 344 -28.92 -25.27 3.38
CA MET A 344 -29.19 -26.53 4.08
C MET A 344 -30.16 -27.44 3.30
N GLY A 345 -31.20 -26.87 2.68
CA GLY A 345 -32.15 -27.61 1.85
C GLY A 345 -31.51 -28.22 0.60
N ALA A 346 -30.65 -27.47 -0.09
CA ALA A 346 -29.91 -27.94 -1.26
C ALA A 346 -28.92 -29.07 -0.90
N LYS A 347 -28.18 -28.94 0.21
CA LYS A 347 -27.23 -29.96 0.70
C LYS A 347 -27.91 -31.27 1.13
N MET A 348 -29.19 -31.25 1.52
CA MET A 348 -29.96 -32.47 1.84
C MET A 348 -30.63 -33.12 0.63
N GLY A 349 -30.76 -32.41 -0.51
CA GLY A 349 -31.37 -32.90 -1.75
C GLY A 349 -30.40 -33.53 -2.74
N GLN A 350 -29.08 -33.36 -2.56
CA GLN A 350 -28.07 -33.98 -3.42
C GLN A 350 -27.84 -35.45 -3.02
N PRO A 351 -27.96 -36.44 -3.93
CA PRO A 351 -27.59 -37.81 -3.63
C PRO A 351 -26.08 -37.87 -3.36
N LYS A 352 -25.70 -38.48 -2.23
CA LYS A 352 -24.29 -38.79 -1.94
C LYS A 352 -23.73 -39.63 -3.11
N SER A 353 -22.79 -39.07 -3.87
CA SER A 353 -21.94 -39.85 -4.79
C SER A 353 -20.86 -40.57 -4.00
#